data_AF-A0AAQ3M963-F1
#
_entry.id   AF-A0AAQ3M963-F1
#
_cell.length_a   1.000
_cell.length_b   1.000
_cell.length_c   1.000
_cell.angle_alpha   90.00
_cell.angle_beta   90.00
_cell.angle_gamma   90.00
#
_symmetry.space_group_name_H-M   'P 1'
#
loop_
_entity.id
_entity.type
_entity.pdbx_description
1 polymer ?
#
loop_
_entity_poly.entity_id
_entity_poly.type
_entity_poly.pdbx_seq_one_letter_code
_entity_poly.pdbx_strand_id
1 'polypeptide(L)'
;MADPSPDTTALLQEILASVKSLKQDHSHLADAVDTITGRVNALAGVKAAQDGIAHDINLPSPKLQPNQSPSILGRGHPVRDSVSSADGKDANGNTSHSPPARRSSTTSKIILTSYPGQAGVDPLLMNWGNNDPQKRGPVVVSRGPSTIRRRNAIGAHGGSYSIYYALAVASQQLDQDHKPDFTNTEPAANIGPFPAWSDPKKIVAMDPLGHLAPWLFKDIMKNENIELRPTIAVTKAHMKIPELEESVRKGRLVPDGKICLNASGELAVTKVAVEPVWYLPGVAERFGIDEGTLRRSLFEHTGGSYPELITRGDIKLFLPPIGGLTVYCFGDPAKMSDPNVKLALRVHDECNGSDVFGSDICTCRPYLIFGIEEAVKEAQAGGSGVVIYFRKEGRALGEVTKYLVYNARKRGSDKASEYFKRTENIAGVKDMRFQALMPDILHWLGITKIDRMLSMSDMKHDAIVNQGIPIKERVPIPDEMIPEDSRVEIDAKIHAGYFTTGKVMSLEELDKVHGRAWEDVDH
;
A
#
# COMPACT_ATOMS: atom_id res chain seq x y z
N MET A 1 20.75 -36.83 -52.28
CA MET A 1 20.62 -35.42 -51.89
C MET A 1 20.13 -34.69 -53.12
N ALA A 2 18.99 -33.99 -53.04
CA ALA A 2 18.48 -33.21 -54.17
C ALA A 2 18.97 -31.77 -54.03
N ASP A 3 19.55 -31.21 -55.09
CA ASP A 3 19.89 -29.79 -55.14
C ASP A 3 18.61 -28.95 -55.10
N PRO A 4 18.55 -27.85 -54.31
CA PRO A 4 17.40 -26.95 -54.35
C PRO A 4 17.33 -26.27 -55.72
N SER A 5 16.12 -26.12 -56.26
CA SER A 5 15.93 -25.55 -57.59
C SER A 5 16.42 -24.09 -57.65
N PRO A 6 16.97 -23.64 -58.79
CA PRO A 6 17.59 -22.31 -58.91
C PRO A 6 16.63 -21.15 -58.58
N ASP A 7 15.32 -21.38 -58.72
CA ASP A 7 14.24 -20.44 -58.46
C ASP A 7 14.13 -20.05 -56.97
N THR A 8 14.35 -21.00 -56.05
CA THR A 8 14.22 -20.72 -54.60
C THR A 8 15.35 -19.83 -54.08
N THR A 9 16.55 -19.97 -54.65
CA THR A 9 17.72 -19.17 -54.28
C THR A 9 17.62 -17.73 -54.75
N ALA A 10 17.05 -17.50 -55.93
CA ALA A 10 16.78 -16.16 -56.46
C ALA A 10 15.76 -15.41 -55.57
N LEU A 11 14.64 -16.04 -55.24
CA LEU A 11 13.62 -15.48 -54.34
C LEU A 11 14.19 -15.13 -52.96
N LEU A 12 15.06 -15.98 -52.40
CA LEU A 12 15.73 -15.74 -51.12
C LEU A 12 16.69 -14.53 -51.18
N GLN A 13 17.40 -14.35 -52.30
CA GLN A 13 18.26 -13.17 -52.50
C GLN A 13 17.43 -11.88 -52.63
N GLU A 14 16.29 -11.93 -53.33
CA GLU A 14 15.38 -10.78 -53.48
C GLU A 14 14.79 -10.36 -52.12
N ILE A 15 14.26 -11.31 -51.34
CA ILE A 15 13.76 -11.05 -49.97
C ILE A 15 14.86 -10.42 -49.10
N LEU A 16 16.09 -10.94 -49.16
CA LEU A 16 17.21 -10.45 -48.35
C LEU A 16 17.67 -9.04 -48.81
N ALA A 17 17.52 -8.70 -50.09
CA ALA A 17 17.70 -7.34 -50.59
C ALA A 17 16.59 -6.39 -50.09
N SER A 18 15.32 -6.78 -50.15
CA SER A 18 14.20 -5.99 -49.61
C SER A 18 14.33 -5.73 -48.11
N VAL A 19 14.73 -6.74 -47.33
CA VAL A 19 14.97 -6.59 -45.88
C VAL A 19 16.14 -5.63 -45.59
N LYS A 20 17.18 -5.62 -46.42
CA LYS A 20 18.28 -4.64 -46.30
C LYS A 20 17.81 -3.22 -46.62
N SER A 21 17.00 -3.02 -47.67
CA SER A 21 16.40 -1.71 -48.01
C SER A 21 15.56 -1.19 -46.84
N LEU A 22 14.61 -1.99 -46.35
CA LEU A 22 13.74 -1.62 -45.22
C LEU A 22 14.53 -1.25 -43.97
N LYS A 23 15.68 -1.89 -43.72
CA LYS A 23 16.56 -1.57 -42.60
C LYS A 23 17.31 -0.23 -42.79
N GLN A 24 17.69 0.12 -44.03
CA GLN A 24 18.25 1.42 -44.34
C GLN A 24 17.19 2.53 -44.26
N ASP A 25 15.99 2.29 -44.80
CA ASP A 25 14.87 3.22 -44.75
C ASP A 25 14.45 3.52 -43.29
N HIS A 26 14.41 2.49 -42.43
CA HIS A 26 14.15 2.65 -40.99
C HIS A 26 15.28 3.42 -40.27
N SER A 27 16.53 3.29 -40.70
CA SER A 27 17.64 4.09 -40.16
C SER A 27 17.47 5.57 -40.55
N HIS A 28 17.17 5.85 -41.82
CA HIS A 28 16.92 7.21 -42.30
C HIS A 28 15.70 7.86 -41.65
N LEU A 29 14.63 7.10 -41.37
CA LEU A 29 13.49 7.60 -40.60
C LEU A 29 13.87 7.93 -39.15
N ALA A 30 14.70 7.12 -38.49
CA ALA A 30 15.17 7.41 -37.14
C ALA A 30 15.99 8.71 -37.10
N ASP A 31 16.96 8.88 -38.01
CA ASP A 31 17.78 10.09 -38.12
C ASP A 31 16.93 11.34 -38.42
N ALA A 32 15.89 11.19 -39.24
CA ALA A 32 14.94 12.26 -39.54
C ALA A 32 14.08 12.65 -38.33
N VAL A 33 13.61 11.66 -37.55
CA VAL A 33 12.84 11.88 -36.31
C VAL A 33 13.71 12.57 -35.25
N ASP A 34 14.96 12.14 -35.05
CA ASP A 34 15.90 12.80 -34.13
C ASP A 34 16.21 14.23 -34.57
N THR A 35 16.34 14.47 -35.88
CA THR A 35 16.50 15.83 -36.43
C THR A 35 15.28 16.72 -36.18
N ILE A 36 14.07 16.18 -36.32
CA ILE A 36 12.82 16.90 -36.02
C ILE A 36 12.71 17.18 -34.51
N THR A 37 12.95 16.18 -33.66
CA THR A 37 12.91 16.34 -32.20
C THR A 37 13.96 17.33 -31.70
N GLY A 38 15.17 17.35 -32.28
CA GLY A 38 16.18 18.38 -32.03
C GLY A 38 15.70 19.79 -32.38
N ARG A 39 15.03 19.96 -33.53
CA ARG A 39 14.44 21.25 -33.94
C ARG A 39 13.28 21.68 -33.04
N VAL A 40 12.41 20.75 -32.64
CA VAL A 40 11.30 21.03 -31.71
C VAL A 40 11.82 21.48 -30.34
N ASN A 41 12.85 20.80 -29.80
CA ASN A 41 13.48 21.18 -28.54
C ASN A 41 14.19 22.54 -28.63
N ALA A 42 14.85 22.84 -29.74
CA ALA A 42 15.44 24.16 -29.99
C ALA A 42 14.37 25.27 -30.05
N LEU A 43 13.26 25.04 -30.75
CA LEU A 43 12.13 25.98 -30.81
C LEU A 43 11.46 26.19 -29.44
N ALA A 44 11.31 25.13 -28.64
CA ALA A 44 10.81 25.23 -27.27
C ALA A 44 11.77 26.03 -26.37
N GLY A 45 13.08 25.84 -26.50
CA GLY A 45 14.10 26.61 -25.79
C GLY A 45 14.12 28.09 -26.18
N VAL A 46 13.96 28.41 -27.46
CA VAL A 46 13.84 29.81 -27.94
C VAL A 46 12.57 30.47 -27.41
N LYS A 47 11.44 29.75 -27.35
CA LYS A 47 10.20 30.27 -26.78
C LYS A 47 10.34 30.57 -25.28
N ALA A 48 10.94 29.66 -24.51
CA ALA A 48 11.23 29.88 -23.09
C ALA A 48 12.18 31.06 -22.84
N ALA A 49 13.13 31.32 -23.75
CA ALA A 49 14.02 32.48 -23.68
C ALA A 49 13.30 33.80 -24.04
N GLN A 50 12.35 33.79 -24.98
CA GLN A 50 11.56 34.98 -25.32
C GLN A 50 10.57 35.35 -24.21
N ASP A 51 9.86 34.36 -23.65
CA ASP A 51 8.91 34.58 -22.55
C ASP A 51 9.63 35.04 -21.25
N GLY A 52 10.91 34.67 -21.08
CA GLY A 52 11.74 35.05 -19.92
C GLY A 52 12.40 36.43 -19.97
N ILE A 53 12.36 37.14 -21.10
CA ILE A 53 12.98 38.48 -21.25
C ILE A 53 11.94 39.61 -21.10
N ALA A 54 10.65 39.29 -21.13
CA ALA A 54 9.55 40.25 -21.13
C ALA A 54 9.07 40.72 -19.74
N HIS A 55 9.94 40.78 -18.72
CA HIS A 55 9.60 41.37 -17.42
C HIS A 55 10.80 41.95 -16.66
N ASP A 56 11.47 42.97 -17.21
CA ASP A 56 12.07 44.01 -16.37
C ASP A 56 12.29 45.35 -17.11
N ILE A 57 12.43 46.43 -16.33
CA ILE A 57 12.76 47.84 -16.70
C ILE A 57 11.58 48.84 -16.87
N ASN A 58 11.36 49.61 -15.79
CA ASN A 58 11.01 51.05 -15.65
C ASN A 58 9.89 51.72 -16.47
N LEU A 59 9.04 52.49 -15.77
CA LEU A 59 8.59 53.88 -16.06
C LEU A 59 7.95 54.48 -14.76
N PRO A 60 7.67 55.81 -14.64
CA PRO A 60 8.01 56.55 -13.41
C PRO A 60 6.83 57.03 -12.54
N SER A 61 7.15 57.47 -11.31
CA SER A 61 6.20 58.07 -10.34
C SER A 61 5.81 59.52 -10.68
N PRO A 62 4.52 59.91 -10.52
CA PRO A 62 4.11 61.31 -10.38
C PRO A 62 4.05 61.74 -8.91
N LYS A 63 4.37 63.02 -8.64
CA LYS A 63 4.25 63.67 -7.32
C LYS A 63 2.87 64.35 -7.16
N LEU A 64 2.39 64.47 -5.92
CA LEU A 64 1.70 65.66 -5.38
C LEU A 64 1.63 65.58 -3.83
N GLN A 65 1.64 66.74 -3.16
CA GLN A 65 1.56 66.93 -1.69
C GLN A 65 0.30 67.77 -1.32
N PRO A 66 0.15 68.37 -0.12
CA PRO A 66 -0.43 67.75 1.08
C PRO A 66 -1.58 68.57 1.73
N ASN A 67 -2.37 67.99 2.65
CA ASN A 67 -2.73 68.68 3.92
C ASN A 67 -3.60 67.88 4.93
N GLN A 68 -3.26 68.13 6.22
CA GLN A 68 -4.12 68.25 7.41
C GLN A 68 -5.01 67.07 7.91
N SER A 69 -4.64 66.58 9.11
CA SER A 69 -5.48 65.81 10.06
C SER A 69 -6.41 66.74 10.88
N PRO A 70 -7.46 66.20 11.52
CA PRO A 70 -7.38 65.86 12.97
C PRO A 70 -8.24 64.61 13.34
N SER A 71 -8.31 64.03 14.55
CA SER A 71 -7.43 63.87 15.73
C SER A 71 -8.20 63.09 16.83
N ILE A 72 -7.63 62.00 17.36
CA ILE A 72 -7.67 61.53 18.78
C ILE A 72 -8.99 61.03 19.44
N LEU A 73 -8.82 59.93 20.20
CA LEU A 73 -9.58 59.34 21.35
C LEU A 73 -10.25 57.98 21.00
N GLY A 74 -9.97 56.81 21.60
CA GLY A 74 -9.05 56.35 22.68
C GLY A 74 -9.26 54.82 22.89
N ARG A 75 -8.82 54.09 23.92
CA ARG A 75 -7.88 54.28 25.07
C ARG A 75 -7.71 52.89 25.77
N GLY A 76 -6.53 52.25 25.87
CA GLY A 76 -6.48 50.82 26.27
C GLY A 76 -5.14 50.16 26.72
N HIS A 77 -4.33 50.85 27.52
CA HIS A 77 -3.21 50.41 28.42
C HIS A 77 -2.11 49.34 28.04
N PRO A 78 -0.88 49.47 28.60
CA PRO A 78 0.27 48.59 28.28
C PRO A 78 0.89 47.80 29.48
N VAL A 79 1.72 46.80 29.13
CA VAL A 79 3.02 46.36 29.73
C VAL A 79 3.21 46.24 31.27
N ARG A 80 3.73 45.06 31.69
CA ARG A 80 4.83 44.81 32.66
C ARG A 80 5.25 43.34 32.52
N ASP A 81 6.50 42.98 32.23
CA ASP A 81 7.79 43.13 32.96
C ASP A 81 8.03 42.09 34.06
N SER A 82 9.25 41.53 34.01
CA SER A 82 9.80 40.45 34.83
C SER A 82 10.70 40.97 35.97
N VAL A 83 10.89 40.13 37.00
CA VAL A 83 11.85 40.31 38.11
C VAL A 83 12.37 38.90 38.47
N SER A 84 13.61 38.54 38.11
CA SER A 84 14.87 38.59 38.91
C SER A 84 14.97 37.46 39.98
N SER A 85 16.13 36.91 40.37
CA SER A 85 17.56 37.10 39.99
C SER A 85 18.46 36.04 40.71
N ALA A 86 19.79 36.15 40.55
CA ALA A 86 20.89 35.55 41.34
C ALA A 86 21.34 34.10 40.99
N ASP A 87 22.63 33.72 41.09
CA ASP A 87 23.90 34.47 40.88
C ASP A 87 25.05 33.43 40.76
N GLY A 88 26.18 33.78 40.14
CA GLY A 88 27.38 32.91 40.13
C GLY A 88 28.32 33.07 38.94
N LYS A 89 29.53 33.61 39.19
CA LYS A 89 30.64 33.70 38.23
C LYS A 89 31.58 32.50 38.39
N ASP A 90 32.15 32.01 37.29
CA ASP A 90 33.58 32.22 37.00
C ASP A 90 34.01 31.65 35.65
N ALA A 91 35.18 32.06 35.18
CA ALA A 91 35.63 31.88 33.80
C ALA A 91 36.56 30.67 33.60
N ASN A 92 36.37 29.95 32.50
CA ASN A 92 37.47 29.67 31.56
C ASN A 92 36.95 29.18 30.20
N GLY A 93 37.68 29.52 29.14
CA GLY A 93 37.22 29.29 27.77
C GLY A 93 37.28 27.83 27.35
N ASN A 94 36.31 27.40 26.54
CA ASN A 94 36.52 26.30 25.61
C ASN A 94 35.74 26.54 24.31
N THR A 95 36.31 26.08 23.20
CA THR A 95 35.90 26.49 21.84
C THR A 95 34.47 26.11 21.49
N SER A 96 33.66 27.08 21.05
CA SER A 96 32.36 26.82 20.44
C SER A 96 32.51 25.98 19.17
N HIS A 97 32.17 24.69 19.24
CA HIS A 97 31.93 23.88 18.05
C HIS A 97 30.62 24.34 17.40
N SER A 98 30.72 25.28 16.47
CA SER A 98 29.66 25.51 15.49
C SER A 98 29.35 24.17 14.79
N PRO A 99 28.07 23.81 14.59
CA PRO A 99 27.74 22.67 13.74
C PRO A 99 28.42 22.86 12.38
N PRO A 100 29.09 21.84 11.83
CA PRO A 100 29.77 21.98 10.55
C PRO A 100 28.75 22.40 9.50
N ALA A 101 29.06 23.49 8.78
CA ALA A 101 28.17 24.08 7.79
C ALA A 101 27.68 22.99 6.82
N ARG A 102 26.35 22.91 6.62
CA ARG A 102 25.69 21.95 5.72
C ARG A 102 26.42 21.93 4.38
N ARG A 103 27.21 20.87 4.14
CA ARG A 103 27.87 20.68 2.85
C ARG A 103 26.79 20.34 1.84
N SER A 104 26.54 21.28 0.93
CA SER A 104 25.72 21.08 -0.25
C SER A 104 26.34 19.96 -1.10
N SER A 105 25.84 18.74 -0.95
CA SER A 105 26.31 17.58 -1.71
C SER A 105 25.78 17.66 -3.14
N THR A 106 26.64 18.18 -4.01
CA THR A 106 26.74 17.85 -5.44
C THR A 106 25.42 17.62 -6.21
N THR A 107 25.08 18.56 -7.09
CA THR A 107 24.05 18.44 -8.12
C THR A 107 24.38 17.35 -9.16
N SER A 108 24.25 16.08 -8.78
CA SER A 108 24.33 14.94 -9.70
C SER A 108 23.13 14.95 -10.66
N LYS A 109 23.35 14.63 -11.94
CA LYS A 109 22.27 14.51 -12.94
C LYS A 109 21.20 13.52 -12.46
N ILE A 110 19.96 13.99 -12.28
CA ILE A 110 18.83 13.14 -11.93
C ILE A 110 18.45 12.29 -13.15
N ILE A 111 18.56 10.97 -13.03
CA ILE A 111 18.02 10.04 -14.03
C ILE A 111 16.52 9.97 -13.84
N LEU A 112 15.76 10.65 -14.70
CA LEU A 112 14.30 10.66 -14.69
C LEU A 112 13.75 9.26 -14.99
N THR A 113 14.22 8.65 -16.07
CA THR A 113 13.94 7.26 -16.44
C THR A 113 15.14 6.64 -17.15
N SER A 114 15.20 5.32 -17.15
CA SER A 114 16.06 4.51 -18.01
C SER A 114 15.15 3.90 -19.07
N TYR A 115 15.52 3.91 -20.35
CA TYR A 115 14.74 3.31 -21.44
C TYR A 115 15.36 1.98 -21.91
N PRO A 116 14.58 1.02 -22.45
CA PRO A 116 15.12 -0.19 -23.05
C PRO A 116 16.05 0.17 -24.22
N GLY A 117 17.17 -0.53 -24.36
CA GLY A 117 18.16 -0.27 -25.41
C GLY A 117 19.11 0.91 -25.15
N GLN A 118 18.94 1.69 -24.07
CA GLN A 118 19.98 2.64 -23.65
C GLN A 118 21.24 1.92 -23.16
N ALA A 119 22.41 2.45 -23.50
CA ALA A 119 23.70 1.86 -23.18
C ALA A 119 23.86 1.58 -21.66
N GLY A 120 24.00 0.31 -21.31
CA GLY A 120 24.15 -0.16 -19.94
C GLY A 120 22.86 -0.26 -19.12
N VAL A 121 21.67 -0.10 -19.72
CA VAL A 121 20.40 -0.47 -19.09
C VAL A 121 20.15 -1.96 -19.36
N ASP A 122 20.25 -2.77 -18.31
CA ASP A 122 20.16 -4.23 -18.35
C ASP A 122 19.38 -4.72 -17.12
N PRO A 123 18.04 -4.69 -17.14
CA PRO A 123 17.22 -5.14 -16.02
C PRO A 123 17.49 -6.59 -15.64
N LEU A 124 17.61 -6.86 -14.34
CA LEU A 124 17.69 -8.23 -13.83
C LEU A 124 16.47 -9.04 -14.26
N LEU A 125 16.72 -10.28 -14.70
CA LEU A 125 15.68 -11.19 -15.18
C LEU A 125 14.51 -11.26 -14.18
N MET A 126 13.30 -11.18 -14.71
CA MET A 126 12.07 -11.30 -13.93
C MET A 126 11.08 -12.22 -14.65
N ASN A 127 11.07 -13.49 -14.25
CA ASN A 127 10.14 -14.50 -14.75
C ASN A 127 9.11 -14.82 -13.66
N TRP A 128 8.07 -13.99 -13.55
CA TRP A 128 7.06 -14.11 -12.50
C TRP A 128 6.35 -15.47 -12.55
N GLY A 129 6.21 -16.13 -11.40
CA GLY A 129 5.67 -17.49 -11.30
C GLY A 129 6.68 -18.62 -11.57
N ASN A 130 7.95 -18.35 -11.92
CA ASN A 130 8.93 -19.42 -12.01
C ASN A 130 9.20 -20.05 -10.62
N ASN A 131 9.25 -21.37 -10.54
CA ASN A 131 9.42 -22.12 -9.29
C ASN A 131 10.87 -22.16 -8.77
N ASP A 132 11.85 -21.93 -9.64
CA ASP A 132 13.26 -21.78 -9.29
C ASP A 132 13.55 -20.30 -8.96
N PRO A 133 13.90 -19.95 -7.71
CA PRO A 133 14.15 -18.56 -7.32
C PRO A 133 15.19 -17.85 -8.20
N GLN A 134 16.23 -18.54 -8.68
CA GLN A 134 17.28 -17.93 -9.49
C GLN A 134 16.80 -17.65 -10.92
N LYS A 135 15.92 -18.50 -11.47
CA LYS A 135 15.29 -18.28 -12.78
C LYS A 135 14.12 -17.28 -12.71
N ARG A 136 13.43 -17.21 -11.56
CA ARG A 136 12.43 -16.17 -11.26
C ARG A 136 13.12 -14.81 -11.20
N GLY A 137 14.20 -14.71 -10.43
CA GLY A 137 14.97 -13.50 -10.20
C GLY A 137 14.44 -12.61 -9.06
N PRO A 138 15.28 -11.72 -8.49
CA PRO A 138 14.92 -10.83 -7.39
C PRO A 138 13.97 -9.71 -7.81
N VAL A 139 13.11 -9.24 -6.89
CA VAL A 139 12.39 -7.95 -7.05
C VAL A 139 13.35 -6.81 -6.71
N VAL A 140 13.64 -5.95 -7.68
CA VAL A 140 14.61 -4.85 -7.52
C VAL A 140 14.00 -3.55 -8.04
N VAL A 141 13.78 -2.61 -7.12
CA VAL A 141 13.11 -1.31 -7.38
C VAL A 141 14.02 -0.10 -7.15
N SER A 142 15.12 -0.28 -6.41
CA SER A 142 15.98 0.81 -5.93
C SER A 142 16.55 1.68 -7.06
N ARG A 143 16.68 2.98 -6.77
CA ARG A 143 17.19 4.00 -7.70
C ARG A 143 18.64 4.40 -7.42
N GLY A 144 19.37 3.65 -6.57
CA GLY A 144 20.78 3.89 -6.31
C GLY A 144 21.64 3.81 -7.59
N PRO A 145 22.85 4.43 -7.63
CA PRO A 145 23.66 4.53 -8.85
C PRO A 145 23.97 3.19 -9.55
N SER A 146 24.18 2.12 -8.77
CA SER A 146 24.38 0.75 -9.28
C SER A 146 23.08 0.08 -9.76
N THR A 147 21.94 0.43 -9.15
CA THR A 147 20.71 -0.34 -9.24
C THR A 147 19.70 0.24 -10.24
N ILE A 148 19.71 1.56 -10.50
CA ILE A 148 18.79 2.25 -11.45
C ILE A 148 18.80 1.68 -12.89
N ARG A 149 19.92 1.07 -13.29
CA ARG A 149 20.11 0.41 -14.59
C ARG A 149 19.75 -1.08 -14.61
N ARG A 150 19.65 -1.71 -13.44
CA ARG A 150 19.44 -3.15 -13.23
C ARG A 150 18.07 -3.48 -12.61
N ARG A 151 17.32 -2.47 -12.14
CA ARG A 151 15.97 -2.62 -11.58
C ARG A 151 14.99 -3.23 -12.58
N ASN A 152 14.07 -4.03 -12.04
CA ASN A 152 13.00 -4.72 -12.77
C ASN A 152 11.61 -4.43 -12.16
N ALA A 153 11.51 -3.38 -11.33
CA ALA A 153 10.27 -2.88 -10.76
C ALA A 153 10.18 -1.34 -10.77
N ILE A 154 8.95 -0.84 -10.79
CA ILE A 154 8.56 0.58 -10.63
C ILE A 154 8.18 0.81 -9.16
N GLY A 155 8.31 2.04 -8.65
CA GLY A 155 7.87 2.39 -7.29
C GLY A 155 9.03 2.56 -6.31
N ALA A 156 8.82 2.13 -5.06
CA ALA A 156 9.83 2.11 -3.99
C ALA A 156 9.50 1.06 -2.92
N HIS A 157 10.51 0.58 -2.19
CA HIS A 157 10.31 -0.18 -0.94
C HIS A 157 9.74 0.72 0.17
N GLY A 158 9.10 0.13 1.18
CA GLY A 158 8.51 0.85 2.31
C GLY A 158 7.01 1.18 2.12
N GLY A 159 6.43 0.90 0.95
CA GLY A 159 5.05 1.29 0.63
C GLY A 159 4.80 2.78 0.90
N SER A 160 3.79 3.09 1.69
CA SER A 160 3.49 4.47 2.13
C SER A 160 4.59 5.14 2.99
N TYR A 161 5.54 4.38 3.55
CA TYR A 161 6.68 4.93 4.29
C TYR A 161 7.85 5.39 3.40
N SER A 162 7.83 5.09 2.11
CA SER A 162 8.87 5.47 1.14
C SER A 162 9.16 6.98 1.11
N ILE A 163 8.15 7.83 1.34
CA ILE A 163 8.29 9.28 1.42
C ILE A 163 9.08 9.71 2.66
N TYR A 164 8.84 9.09 3.83
CA TYR A 164 9.61 9.36 5.04
C TYR A 164 11.07 8.90 4.90
N TYR A 165 11.30 7.77 4.23
CA TYR A 165 12.66 7.34 3.86
C TYR A 165 13.37 8.41 3.00
N ALA A 166 12.69 8.95 1.98
CA ALA A 166 13.24 10.02 1.15
C ALA A 166 13.54 11.30 1.95
N LEU A 167 12.69 11.67 2.92
CA LEU A 167 12.94 12.79 3.82
C LEU A 167 14.13 12.54 4.77
N ALA A 168 14.32 11.32 5.27
CA ALA A 168 15.47 10.96 6.11
C ALA A 168 16.80 11.08 5.33
N VAL A 169 16.83 10.64 4.06
CA VAL A 169 17.99 10.83 3.18
C VAL A 169 18.22 12.30 2.85
N ALA A 170 17.17 13.04 2.48
CA ALA A 170 17.27 14.47 2.14
C ALA A 170 17.70 15.36 3.33
N SER A 171 17.37 14.95 4.55
CA SER A 171 17.78 15.62 5.80
C SER A 171 19.12 15.13 6.36
N GLN A 172 19.82 14.22 5.65
CA GLN A 172 21.09 13.62 6.07
C GLN A 172 21.01 12.85 7.40
N GLN A 173 19.81 12.37 7.76
CA GLN A 173 19.60 11.43 8.88
C GLN A 173 19.90 9.98 8.48
N LEU A 174 19.93 9.69 7.18
CA LEU A 174 20.33 8.41 6.60
C LEU A 174 21.23 8.66 5.39
N ASP A 175 22.34 7.93 5.29
CA ASP A 175 23.24 8.03 4.15
C ASP A 175 22.54 7.54 2.86
N GLN A 176 22.77 8.23 1.75
CA GLN A 176 22.17 7.88 0.46
C GLN A 176 22.58 6.48 -0.03
N ASP A 177 23.81 6.07 0.28
CA ASP A 177 24.37 4.75 -0.04
C ASP A 177 24.23 3.75 1.12
N HIS A 178 23.40 4.04 2.13
CA HIS A 178 23.14 3.12 3.24
C HIS A 178 22.59 1.78 2.74
N LYS A 179 23.29 0.70 3.11
CA LYS A 179 22.83 -0.67 2.90
C LYS A 179 22.34 -1.24 4.22
N PRO A 180 21.09 -1.72 4.30
CA PRO A 180 20.61 -2.46 5.46
C PRO A 180 21.44 -3.71 5.72
N ASP A 181 21.73 -3.98 6.99
CA ASP A 181 22.26 -5.26 7.44
C ASP A 181 21.09 -6.20 7.78
N PHE A 182 21.08 -7.40 7.20
CA PHE A 182 20.08 -8.44 7.39
C PHE A 182 20.60 -9.62 8.24
N THR A 183 21.75 -9.46 8.89
CA THR A 183 22.32 -10.45 9.81
C THR A 183 21.36 -10.71 10.98
N ASN A 184 21.00 -11.97 11.22
CA ASN A 184 20.04 -12.40 12.25
C ASN A 184 18.60 -11.87 12.05
N THR A 185 18.20 -11.48 10.82
CA THR A 185 16.83 -11.05 10.51
C THR A 185 15.99 -12.13 9.81
N GLU A 186 16.41 -13.40 9.87
CA GLU A 186 15.72 -14.54 9.25
C GLU A 186 14.27 -14.69 9.76
N PRO A 187 13.34 -15.17 8.92
CA PRO A 187 11.96 -15.45 9.34
C PRO A 187 11.85 -16.32 10.60
N ALA A 188 11.16 -15.83 11.64
CA ALA A 188 10.98 -16.56 12.92
C ALA A 188 10.08 -17.81 12.83
N ALA A 189 9.52 -18.08 11.65
CA ALA A 189 8.81 -19.30 11.29
C ALA A 189 9.01 -19.59 9.80
N ASN A 190 9.18 -20.87 9.46
CA ASN A 190 9.23 -21.33 8.08
C ASN A 190 7.81 -21.37 7.52
N ILE A 191 7.59 -20.69 6.39
CA ILE A 191 6.33 -20.70 5.64
C ILE A 191 6.64 -21.21 4.23
N GLY A 192 5.85 -22.15 3.72
CA GLY A 192 6.01 -22.69 2.37
C GLY A 192 7.36 -23.39 2.11
N PRO A 193 7.79 -23.48 0.83
CA PRO A 193 7.09 -23.00 -0.36
C PRO A 193 5.79 -23.80 -0.61
N PHE A 194 4.79 -23.13 -1.20
CA PHE A 194 3.53 -23.76 -1.60
C PHE A 194 3.33 -23.68 -3.12
N PRO A 195 2.59 -24.62 -3.76
CA PRO A 195 2.42 -24.63 -5.22
C PRO A 195 1.91 -23.33 -5.83
N ALA A 196 1.08 -22.58 -5.09
CA ALA A 196 0.54 -21.30 -5.52
C ALA A 196 1.59 -20.17 -5.65
N TRP A 197 2.79 -20.32 -5.07
CA TRP A 197 3.88 -19.34 -5.22
C TRP A 197 4.47 -19.33 -6.63
N SER A 198 4.37 -20.45 -7.35
CA SER A 198 4.76 -20.62 -8.75
C SER A 198 3.58 -20.55 -9.72
N ASP A 199 2.40 -20.10 -9.27
CA ASP A 199 1.27 -19.82 -10.16
C ASP A 199 1.17 -18.30 -10.38
N PRO A 200 1.51 -17.79 -11.58
CA PRO A 200 1.51 -16.35 -11.87
C PRO A 200 0.11 -15.73 -11.86
N LYS A 201 -0.97 -16.52 -11.74
CA LYS A 201 -2.35 -16.05 -11.60
C LYS A 201 -2.86 -16.10 -10.16
N LYS A 202 -2.23 -16.85 -9.25
CA LYS A 202 -2.65 -16.97 -7.84
C LYS A 202 -2.12 -15.86 -6.96
N ILE A 203 -0.87 -15.45 -7.17
CA ILE A 203 -0.25 -14.36 -6.41
C ILE A 203 0.25 -13.31 -7.39
N VAL A 204 -0.39 -12.13 -7.35
CA VAL A 204 -0.17 -11.01 -8.26
C VAL A 204 0.01 -9.67 -7.53
N ALA A 205 -0.30 -9.59 -6.23
CA ALA A 205 -0.25 -8.35 -5.43
C ALA A 205 0.78 -8.34 -4.28
N MET A 206 1.56 -9.41 -4.13
CA MET A 206 2.69 -9.53 -3.19
C MET A 206 3.80 -10.42 -3.79
N ASP A 207 5.02 -10.32 -3.28
CA ASP A 207 6.15 -11.16 -3.73
C ASP A 207 6.22 -12.46 -2.89
N PRO A 208 5.98 -13.65 -3.48
CA PRO A 208 6.01 -14.91 -2.71
C PRO A 208 7.34 -15.17 -2.01
N LEU A 209 8.45 -14.72 -2.61
CA LEU A 209 9.81 -14.90 -2.09
C LEU A 209 10.26 -13.76 -1.16
N GLY A 210 9.40 -12.77 -0.90
CA GLY A 210 9.75 -11.51 -0.24
C GLY A 210 10.36 -11.62 1.16
N HIS A 211 10.09 -12.73 1.86
CA HIS A 211 10.60 -13.05 3.20
C HIS A 211 11.95 -13.80 3.20
N LEU A 212 12.39 -14.28 2.03
CA LEU A 212 13.65 -15.01 1.86
C LEU A 212 14.63 -14.29 0.91
N ALA A 213 14.20 -13.18 0.31
CA ALA A 213 14.92 -12.53 -0.78
C ALA A 213 16.38 -12.14 -0.45
N PRO A 214 16.73 -11.57 0.74
CA PRO A 214 18.12 -11.30 1.10
C PRO A 214 19.04 -12.54 1.11
N TRP A 215 18.51 -13.69 1.51
CA TRP A 215 19.28 -14.94 1.64
C TRP A 215 19.33 -15.72 0.32
N LEU A 216 18.24 -15.73 -0.45
CA LEU A 216 18.17 -16.35 -1.77
C LEU A 216 19.03 -15.63 -2.81
N PHE A 217 19.16 -14.30 -2.70
CA PHE A 217 19.84 -13.45 -3.69
C PHE A 217 21.12 -12.78 -3.17
N LYS A 218 21.67 -13.28 -2.05
CA LYS A 218 22.89 -12.78 -1.41
C LYS A 218 24.06 -12.57 -2.38
N ASP A 219 24.22 -13.49 -3.35
CA ASP A 219 25.33 -13.48 -4.30
C ASP A 219 25.12 -12.41 -5.39
N ILE A 220 23.87 -12.17 -5.81
CA ILE A 220 23.52 -11.04 -6.70
C ILE A 220 23.75 -9.71 -5.97
N MET A 221 23.28 -9.57 -4.73
CA MET A 221 23.49 -8.37 -3.91
C MET A 221 24.97 -8.03 -3.75
N LYS A 222 25.79 -9.05 -3.47
CA LYS A 222 27.24 -8.90 -3.26
C LYS A 222 28.01 -8.66 -4.56
N ASN A 223 27.83 -9.50 -5.57
CA ASN A 223 28.66 -9.51 -6.77
C ASN A 223 28.28 -8.39 -7.76
N GLU A 224 26.99 -8.04 -7.82
CA GLU A 224 26.46 -7.04 -8.76
C GLU A 224 26.17 -5.68 -8.10
N ASN A 225 26.50 -5.55 -6.80
CA ASN A 225 26.29 -4.34 -6.00
C ASN A 225 24.83 -3.83 -6.01
N ILE A 226 23.89 -4.78 -5.96
CA ILE A 226 22.44 -4.52 -6.04
C ILE A 226 21.87 -4.34 -4.65
N GLU A 227 21.10 -3.26 -4.48
CA GLU A 227 20.28 -3.09 -3.29
C GLU A 227 18.96 -3.87 -3.44
N LEU A 228 18.73 -4.79 -2.51
CA LEU A 228 17.50 -5.56 -2.38
C LEU A 228 17.05 -5.52 -0.92
N ARG A 229 15.75 -5.34 -0.69
CA ARG A 229 15.12 -5.38 0.63
C ARG A 229 14.02 -6.44 0.65
N PRO A 230 13.80 -7.14 1.78
CA PRO A 230 12.67 -8.03 1.92
C PRO A 230 11.37 -7.22 1.87
N THR A 231 10.36 -7.76 1.19
CA THR A 231 9.00 -7.19 1.13
C THR A 231 8.04 -7.90 2.07
N ILE A 232 8.50 -8.95 2.76
CA ILE A 232 7.77 -9.66 3.80
C ILE A 232 8.72 -9.89 4.98
N ALA A 233 8.23 -9.77 6.21
CA ALA A 233 8.98 -10.11 7.42
C ALA A 233 8.12 -10.94 8.37
N VAL A 234 8.71 -11.99 8.98
CA VAL A 234 8.01 -12.91 9.90
C VAL A 234 8.69 -12.86 11.26
N THR A 235 7.91 -12.57 12.31
CA THR A 235 8.40 -12.52 13.69
C THR A 235 7.44 -13.21 14.66
N LYS A 236 7.89 -13.47 15.90
CA LYS A 236 7.06 -13.96 17.00
C LYS A 236 7.00 -12.90 18.08
N ALA A 237 5.82 -12.72 18.65
CA ALA A 237 5.61 -11.75 19.72
C ALA A 237 4.45 -12.18 20.60
N HIS A 238 4.33 -11.52 21.75
CA HIS A 238 3.08 -11.55 22.50
C HIS A 238 2.19 -10.38 22.04
N MET A 239 0.89 -10.51 22.28
CA MET A 239 -0.11 -9.49 21.98
C MET A 239 -1.07 -9.37 23.17
N LYS A 240 -1.20 -8.17 23.71
CA LYS A 240 -2.16 -7.84 24.76
C LYS A 240 -3.16 -6.83 24.22
N ILE A 241 -4.45 -7.11 24.42
CA ILE A 241 -5.58 -6.27 24.03
C ILE A 241 -6.54 -6.23 25.23
N PRO A 242 -6.97 -5.06 25.72
CA PRO A 242 -7.78 -4.95 26.96
C PRO A 242 -9.05 -5.81 26.95
N GLU A 243 -9.73 -5.91 25.80
CA GLU A 243 -10.95 -6.71 25.65
C GLU A 243 -10.72 -8.21 25.86
N LEU A 244 -9.52 -8.73 25.63
CA LEU A 244 -9.22 -10.16 25.84
C LEU A 244 -9.11 -10.52 27.33
N GLU A 245 -8.67 -9.58 28.18
CA GLU A 245 -8.70 -9.73 29.63
C GLU A 245 -10.16 -9.87 30.11
N GLU A 246 -11.06 -9.06 29.56
CA GLU A 246 -12.51 -9.17 29.79
C GLU A 246 -13.10 -10.47 29.24
N SER A 247 -12.64 -10.95 28.07
CA SER A 247 -13.05 -12.24 27.50
C SER A 247 -12.63 -13.42 28.35
N VAL A 248 -11.44 -13.36 28.96
CA VAL A 248 -10.99 -14.37 29.95
C VAL A 248 -11.82 -14.28 31.23
N ARG A 249 -12.05 -13.07 31.77
CA ARG A 249 -12.87 -12.86 32.97
C ARG A 249 -14.31 -13.36 32.81
N LYS A 250 -14.88 -13.24 31.61
CA LYS A 250 -16.22 -13.76 31.24
C LYS A 250 -16.21 -15.25 30.83
N GLY A 251 -15.07 -15.92 30.83
CA GLY A 251 -14.94 -17.33 30.43
C GLY A 251 -15.16 -17.59 28.93
N ARG A 252 -15.22 -16.55 28.09
CA ARG A 252 -15.25 -16.70 26.63
C ARG A 252 -13.91 -17.19 26.10
N LEU A 253 -12.81 -16.85 26.76
CA LEU A 253 -11.47 -17.30 26.43
C LEU A 253 -10.85 -18.00 27.64
N VAL A 254 -10.19 -19.14 27.44
CA VAL A 254 -9.58 -19.92 28.53
C VAL A 254 -8.07 -19.94 28.34
N PRO A 255 -7.27 -19.48 29.32
CA PRO A 255 -5.81 -19.60 29.26
C PRO A 255 -5.35 -21.06 29.20
N ASP A 256 -4.52 -21.39 28.22
CA ASP A 256 -3.91 -22.71 28.00
C ASP A 256 -2.39 -22.71 28.22
N GLY A 257 -1.81 -21.55 28.50
CA GLY A 257 -0.37 -21.35 28.69
C GLY A 257 0.46 -21.48 27.40
N LYS A 258 -0.18 -21.58 26.23
CA LYS A 258 0.49 -21.80 24.93
C LYS A 258 0.07 -20.79 23.88
N ILE A 259 -1.23 -20.52 23.75
CA ILE A 259 -1.80 -19.57 22.80
C ILE A 259 -2.41 -18.41 23.57
N CYS A 260 -3.22 -18.69 24.60
CA CYS A 260 -3.63 -17.72 25.60
C CYS A 260 -2.81 -17.97 26.88
N LEU A 261 -1.84 -17.09 27.13
CA LEU A 261 -0.73 -17.35 28.04
C LEU A 261 -1.11 -17.22 29.52
N ASN A 262 -2.01 -16.30 29.85
CA ASN A 262 -2.34 -15.97 31.24
C ASN A 262 -3.74 -15.33 31.37
N ALA A 263 -4.15 -15.12 32.63
CA ALA A 263 -5.43 -14.54 32.99
C ALA A 263 -5.68 -13.12 32.44
N SER A 264 -4.64 -12.40 31.98
CA SER A 264 -4.78 -11.07 31.39
C SER A 264 -5.02 -11.07 29.87
N GLY A 265 -5.33 -12.24 29.29
CA GLY A 265 -5.68 -12.38 27.87
C GLY A 265 -4.49 -12.18 26.92
N GLU A 266 -3.25 -12.27 27.41
CA GLU A 266 -2.05 -12.15 26.59
C GLU A 266 -1.93 -13.35 25.63
N LEU A 267 -1.72 -13.07 24.35
CA LEU A 267 -1.69 -14.09 23.29
C LEU A 267 -0.28 -14.26 22.72
N ALA A 268 0.18 -15.51 22.57
CA ALA A 268 1.33 -15.83 21.75
C ALA A 268 0.93 -15.86 20.27
N VAL A 269 1.67 -15.13 19.43
CA VAL A 269 1.30 -14.93 18.03
C VAL A 269 2.52 -14.87 17.12
N THR A 270 2.43 -15.54 15.95
CA THR A 270 3.37 -15.31 14.84
C THR A 270 2.79 -14.18 13.99
N LYS A 271 3.60 -13.15 13.73
CA LYS A 271 3.20 -11.96 12.97
C LYS A 271 3.94 -11.93 11.63
N VAL A 272 3.22 -11.63 10.55
CA VAL A 272 3.78 -11.44 9.21
C VAL A 272 3.44 -10.05 8.71
N ALA A 273 4.44 -9.20 8.46
CA ALA A 273 4.25 -7.92 7.76
C ALA A 273 4.51 -8.11 6.25
N VAL A 274 3.69 -7.50 5.40
CA VAL A 274 3.77 -7.65 3.93
C VAL A 274 3.61 -6.29 3.24
N GLU A 275 4.59 -5.93 2.41
CA GLU A 275 4.53 -4.83 1.45
C GLU A 275 3.89 -5.29 0.12
N PRO A 276 3.13 -4.41 -0.56
CA PRO A 276 2.51 -4.74 -1.84
C PRO A 276 3.55 -4.81 -2.96
N VAL A 277 3.51 -5.86 -3.77
CA VAL A 277 4.32 -6.02 -4.98
C VAL A 277 3.42 -6.52 -6.10
N TRP A 278 3.07 -5.62 -7.01
CA TRP A 278 2.09 -5.88 -8.06
C TRP A 278 2.75 -6.37 -9.35
N TYR A 279 2.39 -7.57 -9.78
CA TYR A 279 2.63 -8.06 -11.14
C TYR A 279 1.52 -7.51 -12.05
N LEU A 280 1.82 -6.42 -12.76
CA LEU A 280 0.86 -5.61 -13.51
C LEU A 280 -0.03 -6.41 -14.49
N PRO A 281 0.47 -7.40 -15.27
CA PRO A 281 -0.38 -8.23 -16.12
C PRO A 281 -1.43 -9.03 -15.34
N GLY A 282 -1.02 -9.63 -14.21
CA GLY A 282 -1.92 -10.41 -13.36
C GLY A 282 -2.93 -9.53 -12.60
N VAL A 283 -2.52 -8.34 -12.16
CA VAL A 283 -3.43 -7.35 -11.56
C VAL A 283 -4.46 -6.85 -12.57
N ALA A 284 -4.07 -6.61 -13.82
CA ALA A 284 -4.99 -6.23 -14.89
C ALA A 284 -6.01 -7.35 -15.18
N GLU A 285 -5.55 -8.61 -15.28
CA GLU A 285 -6.41 -9.79 -15.43
C GLU A 285 -7.42 -9.91 -14.27
N ARG A 286 -6.99 -9.69 -13.01
CA ARG A 286 -7.88 -9.72 -11.83
C ARG A 286 -8.98 -8.64 -11.85
N PHE A 287 -8.80 -7.56 -12.59
CA PHE A 287 -9.81 -6.50 -12.77
C PHE A 287 -10.57 -6.59 -14.10
N GLY A 288 -10.27 -7.57 -14.97
CA GLY A 288 -10.91 -7.71 -16.27
C GLY A 288 -10.58 -6.57 -17.26
N ILE A 289 -9.43 -5.92 -17.10
CA ILE A 289 -8.94 -4.84 -17.97
C ILE A 289 -7.59 -5.20 -18.59
N ASP A 290 -7.17 -4.49 -19.63
CA ASP A 290 -5.83 -4.66 -20.20
C ASP A 290 -4.74 -3.94 -19.35
N GLU A 291 -3.50 -4.40 -19.48
CA GLU A 291 -2.35 -3.85 -18.76
C GLU A 291 -2.08 -2.38 -19.09
N GLY A 292 -2.38 -1.94 -20.32
CA GLY A 292 -2.20 -0.56 -20.78
C GLY A 292 -3.16 0.40 -20.11
N THR A 293 -4.46 0.05 -20.06
CA THR A 293 -5.49 0.80 -19.34
C THR A 293 -5.17 0.87 -17.84
N LEU A 294 -4.75 -0.22 -17.21
CA LEU A 294 -4.31 -0.22 -15.81
C LEU A 294 -3.15 0.77 -15.58
N ARG A 295 -2.08 0.66 -16.36
CA ARG A 295 -0.90 1.54 -16.27
C ARG A 295 -1.24 3.00 -16.48
N ARG A 296 -2.07 3.29 -17.48
CA ARG A 296 -2.52 4.64 -17.81
C ARG A 296 -3.33 5.25 -16.67
N SER A 297 -4.32 4.52 -16.15
CA SER A 297 -5.14 4.95 -15.02
C SER A 297 -4.28 5.20 -13.77
N LEU A 298 -3.35 4.30 -13.46
CA LEU A 298 -2.40 4.49 -12.36
C LEU A 298 -1.55 5.75 -12.52
N PHE A 299 -1.01 6.02 -13.72
CA PHE A 299 -0.22 7.22 -13.99
C PHE A 299 -1.05 8.52 -13.89
N GLU A 300 -2.19 8.58 -14.60
CA GLU A 300 -3.04 9.78 -14.67
C GLU A 300 -3.63 10.12 -13.30
N HIS A 301 -4.15 9.14 -12.55
CA HIS A 301 -4.79 9.37 -11.24
C HIS A 301 -3.82 9.41 -10.05
N THR A 302 -2.51 9.18 -10.25
CA THR A 302 -1.47 9.49 -9.24
C THR A 302 -0.74 10.81 -9.54
N GLY A 303 -1.36 11.69 -10.34
CA GLY A 303 -0.82 13.02 -10.65
C GLY A 303 0.41 13.00 -11.57
N GLY A 304 0.53 11.98 -12.43
CA GLY A 304 1.71 11.78 -13.27
C GLY A 304 2.90 11.16 -12.53
N SER A 305 2.68 10.57 -11.35
CA SER A 305 3.72 9.83 -10.64
C SER A 305 4.11 8.56 -11.41
N TYR A 306 5.38 8.17 -11.29
CA TYR A 306 5.95 6.99 -11.95
C TYR A 306 5.79 6.95 -13.49
N PRO A 307 6.45 7.86 -14.25
CA PRO A 307 6.41 7.88 -15.72
C PRO A 307 6.81 6.55 -16.39
N GLU A 308 7.50 5.65 -15.68
CA GLU A 308 7.79 4.29 -16.11
C GLU A 308 6.54 3.43 -16.33
N LEU A 309 5.40 3.73 -15.71
CA LEU A 309 4.13 3.05 -16.00
C LEU A 309 3.78 3.14 -17.50
N ILE A 310 4.06 4.30 -18.11
CA ILE A 310 3.85 4.58 -19.54
C ILE A 310 5.10 4.23 -20.36
N THR A 311 6.29 4.62 -19.89
CA THR A 311 7.54 4.55 -20.67
C THR A 311 8.29 3.22 -20.58
N ARG A 312 7.92 2.32 -19.66
CA ARG A 312 8.56 1.02 -19.42
C ARG A 312 7.54 -0.11 -19.40
N GLY A 313 7.03 -0.45 -20.58
CA GLY A 313 6.17 -1.63 -20.80
C GLY A 313 6.88 -2.97 -20.57
N ASP A 314 8.21 -2.98 -20.57
CA ASP A 314 9.08 -4.13 -20.24
C ASP A 314 9.13 -4.43 -18.73
N ILE A 315 9.08 -3.41 -17.87
CA ILE A 315 9.02 -3.60 -16.42
C ILE A 315 7.60 -4.00 -16.01
N LYS A 316 7.40 -5.26 -15.61
CA LYS A 316 6.08 -5.80 -15.23
C LYS A 316 5.74 -5.67 -13.74
N LEU A 317 6.67 -5.22 -12.89
CA LEU A 317 6.44 -5.08 -11.45
C LEU A 317 6.25 -3.63 -11.03
N PHE A 318 5.37 -3.41 -10.06
CA PHE A 318 5.12 -2.12 -9.42
C PHE A 318 5.00 -2.31 -7.90
N LEU A 319 5.73 -1.51 -7.12
CA LEU A 319 5.58 -1.41 -5.67
C LEU A 319 4.81 -0.10 -5.37
N PRO A 320 3.48 -0.14 -5.28
CA PRO A 320 2.67 1.04 -5.04
C PRO A 320 2.93 1.62 -3.64
N PRO A 321 2.92 2.97 -3.47
CA PRO A 321 3.18 3.64 -2.19
C PRO A 321 1.96 3.60 -1.25
N ILE A 322 1.31 2.44 -1.12
CA ILE A 322 0.09 2.23 -0.34
C ILE A 322 0.38 1.47 0.97
N GLY A 323 -0.64 1.38 1.84
CA GLY A 323 -0.57 0.54 3.03
C GLY A 323 -0.47 -0.95 2.68
N GLY A 324 0.42 -1.66 3.36
CA GLY A 324 0.54 -3.11 3.29
C GLY A 324 -0.52 -3.85 4.11
N LEU A 325 -0.19 -5.07 4.54
CA LEU A 325 -1.02 -5.86 5.46
C LEU A 325 -0.18 -6.47 6.60
N THR A 326 -0.87 -6.95 7.63
CA THR A 326 -0.26 -7.76 8.70
C THR A 326 -1.11 -8.98 8.99
N VAL A 327 -0.49 -10.16 9.00
CA VAL A 327 -1.10 -11.43 9.43
C VAL A 327 -0.73 -11.69 10.89
N TYR A 328 -1.71 -12.18 11.65
CA TYR A 328 -1.57 -12.69 13.01
C TYR A 328 -2.01 -14.16 13.03
N CYS A 329 -1.06 -15.06 13.21
CA CYS A 329 -1.28 -16.51 13.26
C CYS A 329 -1.27 -16.99 14.71
N PHE A 330 -2.36 -17.65 15.12
CA PHE A 330 -2.54 -18.24 16.45
C PHE A 330 -2.36 -19.76 16.36
N GLY A 331 -1.56 -20.32 17.27
CA GLY A 331 -1.08 -21.70 17.16
C GLY A 331 0.16 -21.85 16.28
N ASP A 332 0.35 -23.05 15.73
CA ASP A 332 1.49 -23.38 14.86
C ASP A 332 1.24 -22.92 13.42
N PRO A 333 2.07 -22.04 12.83
CA PRO A 333 1.93 -21.60 11.45
C PRO A 333 1.90 -22.75 10.42
N ALA A 334 2.54 -23.89 10.68
CA ALA A 334 2.53 -25.04 9.78
C ALA A 334 1.11 -25.63 9.58
N LYS A 335 0.19 -25.41 10.53
CA LYS A 335 -1.19 -25.88 10.45
C LYS A 335 -2.10 -25.08 9.52
N MET A 336 -1.71 -23.90 9.08
CA MET A 336 -2.55 -23.06 8.21
C MET A 336 -2.83 -23.71 6.84
N SER A 337 -1.91 -24.53 6.35
CA SER A 337 -1.98 -25.19 5.04
C SER A 337 -2.38 -26.67 5.11
N ASP A 338 -2.51 -27.26 6.31
CA ASP A 338 -2.90 -28.65 6.50
C ASP A 338 -4.41 -28.82 6.25
N PRO A 339 -4.84 -29.63 5.24
CA PRO A 339 -6.25 -29.84 4.95
C PRO A 339 -6.98 -30.67 6.02
N ASN A 340 -6.27 -31.32 6.95
CA ASN A 340 -6.87 -32.20 7.96
C ASN A 340 -7.26 -31.48 9.25
N VAL A 341 -6.67 -30.31 9.53
CA VAL A 341 -7.03 -29.47 10.69
C VAL A 341 -8.07 -28.42 10.31
N LYS A 342 -8.73 -27.82 11.29
CA LYS A 342 -9.68 -26.73 11.07
C LYS A 342 -8.98 -25.37 11.00
N LEU A 343 -9.49 -24.47 10.16
CA LEU A 343 -9.03 -23.08 10.03
C LEU A 343 -10.17 -22.09 10.31
N ALA A 344 -9.94 -21.20 11.29
CA ALA A 344 -10.75 -19.99 11.51
C ALA A 344 -10.02 -18.77 10.93
N LEU A 345 -10.70 -18.02 10.05
CA LEU A 345 -10.14 -16.86 9.35
C LEU A 345 -10.97 -15.60 9.58
N ARG A 346 -10.29 -14.52 9.98
CA ARG A 346 -10.81 -13.14 9.96
C ARG A 346 -10.01 -12.29 8.97
N VAL A 347 -10.69 -11.76 7.95
CA VAL A 347 -10.13 -10.74 7.06
C VAL A 347 -10.69 -9.37 7.45
N HIS A 348 -9.84 -8.50 7.97
CA HIS A 348 -10.17 -7.19 8.48
C HIS A 348 -9.59 -6.08 7.60
N ASP A 349 -10.37 -5.03 7.32
CA ASP A 349 -9.86 -3.80 6.70
C ASP A 349 -9.80 -2.73 7.79
N GLU A 350 -8.68 -2.03 7.87
CA GLU A 350 -8.36 -0.96 8.82
C GLU A 350 -9.49 0.07 9.01
N CYS A 351 -9.78 0.38 10.27
CA CYS A 351 -10.67 1.42 10.73
C CYS A 351 -10.08 2.07 11.99
N ASN A 352 -9.07 2.92 11.82
CA ASN A 352 -8.27 3.56 12.85
C ASN A 352 -9.11 4.09 14.04
N GLY A 353 -10.16 4.87 13.75
CA GLY A 353 -11.07 5.42 14.77
C GLY A 353 -11.76 4.37 15.66
N SER A 354 -12.01 3.15 15.18
CA SER A 354 -12.58 2.06 15.99
C SER A 354 -11.47 1.15 16.54
N ASP A 355 -10.57 0.67 15.68
CA ASP A 355 -9.56 -0.34 16.01
C ASP A 355 -8.48 0.17 16.98
N VAL A 356 -8.24 1.49 17.01
CA VAL A 356 -7.31 2.14 17.94
C VAL A 356 -8.06 2.90 19.04
N PHE A 357 -9.04 3.73 18.67
CA PHE A 357 -9.68 4.70 19.57
C PHE A 357 -11.06 4.29 20.12
N GLY A 358 -11.58 3.11 19.74
CA GLY A 358 -12.80 2.57 20.35
C GLY A 358 -14.11 3.20 19.91
N SER A 359 -14.14 3.91 18.77
CA SER A 359 -15.39 4.49 18.22
C SER A 359 -16.49 3.44 18.03
N ASP A 360 -17.66 3.78 18.53
CA ASP A 360 -18.93 3.05 18.57
C ASP A 360 -19.81 3.26 17.31
N ILE A 361 -19.42 4.17 16.41
CA ILE A 361 -20.13 4.50 15.16
C ILE A 361 -20.14 3.32 14.15
N CYS A 362 -19.25 2.33 14.33
CA CYS A 362 -19.13 1.20 13.42
C CYS A 362 -18.75 -0.10 14.14
N THR A 363 -18.95 -1.22 13.44
CA THR A 363 -18.74 -2.58 13.99
C THR A 363 -17.30 -3.10 13.88
N CYS A 364 -16.35 -2.27 13.44
CA CYS A 364 -15.00 -2.72 13.10
C CYS A 364 -14.24 -3.35 14.28
N ARG A 365 -14.07 -2.62 15.39
CA ARG A 365 -13.37 -3.13 16.57
C ARG A 365 -14.07 -4.34 17.21
N PRO A 366 -15.37 -4.33 17.54
CA PRO A 366 -16.02 -5.50 18.14
C PRO A 366 -15.86 -6.76 17.28
N TYR A 367 -15.94 -6.63 15.96
CA TYR A 367 -15.78 -7.73 15.03
C TYR A 367 -14.31 -8.13 14.81
N LEU A 368 -13.34 -7.25 15.07
CA LEU A 368 -11.92 -7.61 15.16
C LEU A 368 -11.65 -8.45 16.43
N ILE A 369 -12.19 -8.04 17.58
CA ILE A 369 -12.07 -8.78 18.85
C ILE A 369 -12.71 -10.16 18.74
N PHE A 370 -13.95 -10.26 18.24
CA PHE A 370 -14.61 -11.54 17.95
C PHE A 370 -13.78 -12.40 16.98
N GLY A 371 -13.21 -11.76 15.95
CA GLY A 371 -12.25 -12.35 15.02
C GLY A 371 -11.06 -13.04 15.70
N ILE A 372 -10.48 -12.38 16.71
CA ILE A 372 -9.34 -12.88 17.48
C ILE A 372 -9.78 -13.97 18.47
N GLU A 373 -10.89 -13.78 19.19
CA GLU A 373 -11.41 -14.78 20.14
C GLU A 373 -11.61 -16.16 19.47
N GLU A 374 -12.32 -16.19 18.34
CA GLU A 374 -12.61 -17.44 17.63
C GLU A 374 -11.37 -18.04 16.94
N ALA A 375 -10.45 -17.20 16.44
CA ALA A 375 -9.17 -17.67 15.91
C ALA A 375 -8.33 -18.36 17.00
N VAL A 376 -8.29 -17.80 18.23
CA VAL A 376 -7.61 -18.44 19.35
C VAL A 376 -8.31 -19.74 19.76
N LYS A 377 -9.64 -19.75 19.89
CA LYS A 377 -10.42 -20.97 20.22
C LYS A 377 -10.16 -22.11 19.24
N GLU A 378 -10.15 -21.84 17.93
CA GLU A 378 -9.87 -22.86 16.91
C GLU A 378 -8.43 -23.40 17.02
N ALA A 379 -7.46 -22.53 17.27
CA ALA A 379 -6.08 -22.94 17.48
C ALA A 379 -5.90 -23.77 18.78
N GLN A 380 -6.60 -23.41 19.85
CA GLN A 380 -6.64 -24.17 21.12
C GLN A 380 -7.32 -25.54 20.96
N ALA A 381 -8.34 -25.64 20.12
CA ALA A 381 -8.97 -26.91 19.73
C ALA A 381 -8.09 -27.80 18.84
N GLY A 382 -6.84 -27.40 18.56
CA GLY A 382 -5.87 -28.14 17.75
C GLY A 382 -5.87 -27.75 16.27
N GLY A 383 -6.74 -26.83 15.86
CA GLY A 383 -6.77 -26.23 14.53
C GLY A 383 -5.74 -25.11 14.34
N SER A 384 -6.12 -24.10 13.57
CA SER A 384 -5.34 -22.90 13.28
C SER A 384 -6.22 -21.66 13.27
N GLY A 385 -5.72 -20.56 13.83
CA GLY A 385 -6.40 -19.26 13.83
C GLY A 385 -5.62 -18.24 13.03
N VAL A 386 -6.28 -17.50 12.13
CA VAL A 386 -5.63 -16.46 11.31
C VAL A 386 -6.47 -15.19 11.28
N VAL A 387 -5.85 -14.06 11.66
CA VAL A 387 -6.42 -12.72 11.49
C VAL A 387 -5.52 -11.94 10.53
N ILE A 388 -6.09 -11.39 9.46
CA ILE A 388 -5.37 -10.58 8.47
C ILE A 388 -5.90 -9.15 8.51
N TYR A 389 -5.01 -8.19 8.76
CA TYR A 389 -5.30 -6.78 8.88
C TYR A 389 -4.77 -6.04 7.65
N PHE A 390 -5.68 -5.59 6.77
CA PHE A 390 -5.36 -4.82 5.57
C PHE A 390 -5.44 -3.32 5.84
N ARG A 391 -4.41 -2.56 5.46
CA ARG A 391 -4.38 -1.11 5.65
C ARG A 391 -5.13 -0.36 4.55
N LYS A 392 -6.47 -0.45 4.63
CA LYS A 392 -7.45 0.02 3.62
C LYS A 392 -8.55 0.89 4.26
N GLU A 393 -8.15 1.87 5.07
CA GLU A 393 -9.05 2.82 5.75
C GLU A 393 -10.13 3.42 4.82
N GLY A 394 -11.34 3.59 5.37
CA GLY A 394 -12.46 4.25 4.71
C GLY A 394 -12.95 3.53 3.46
N ARG A 395 -12.80 2.20 3.36
CA ARG A 395 -13.03 1.43 2.12
C ARG A 395 -12.10 1.85 0.96
N ALA A 396 -10.85 2.16 1.29
CA ALA A 396 -9.87 2.78 0.41
C ALA A 396 -10.24 4.20 -0.10
N LEU A 397 -11.23 4.87 0.52
CA LEU A 397 -11.53 6.31 0.30
C LEU A 397 -10.71 7.24 1.22
N GLY A 398 -10.03 6.69 2.22
CA GLY A 398 -9.29 7.45 3.23
C GLY A 398 -10.17 8.07 4.33
N GLU A 399 -9.50 8.51 5.39
CA GLU A 399 -10.14 8.99 6.63
C GLU A 399 -10.90 10.32 6.46
N VAL A 400 -10.39 11.24 5.63
CA VAL A 400 -11.05 12.53 5.34
C VAL A 400 -12.43 12.30 4.71
N THR A 401 -12.51 11.46 3.67
CA THR A 401 -13.78 11.13 2.99
C THR A 401 -14.76 10.46 3.95
N LYS A 402 -14.28 9.53 4.78
CA LYS A 402 -15.06 8.88 5.84
C LYS A 402 -15.66 9.89 6.82
N TYR A 403 -14.88 10.87 7.29
CA TYR A 403 -15.38 11.91 8.20
C TYR A 403 -16.34 12.89 7.51
N LEU A 404 -16.15 13.22 6.23
CA LEU A 404 -17.15 13.97 5.45
C LEU A 404 -18.48 13.21 5.35
N VAL A 405 -18.44 11.89 5.12
CA VAL A 405 -19.64 11.03 5.09
C VAL A 405 -20.31 10.97 6.47
N TYR A 406 -19.56 10.84 7.57
CA TYR A 406 -20.12 10.87 8.93
C TYR A 406 -20.77 12.22 9.25
N ASN A 407 -20.11 13.34 8.91
CA ASN A 407 -20.67 14.67 9.08
C ASN A 407 -21.96 14.88 8.27
N ALA A 408 -22.00 14.39 7.02
CA ALA A 408 -23.18 14.48 6.16
C ALA A 408 -24.33 13.55 6.61
N ARG A 409 -24.02 12.44 7.29
CA ARG A 409 -24.98 11.55 7.94
C ARG A 409 -25.59 12.20 9.18
N LYS A 410 -24.76 12.67 10.12
CA LYS A 410 -25.17 13.27 11.40
C LYS A 410 -25.91 14.60 11.25
N ARG A 411 -25.55 15.44 10.26
CA ARG A 411 -26.33 16.64 9.87
C ARG A 411 -27.60 16.34 9.07
N GLY A 412 -27.75 15.08 8.62
CA GLY A 412 -28.98 14.57 8.05
C GLY A 412 -29.87 13.96 9.15
N SER A 413 -30.49 12.83 8.84
CA SER A 413 -31.30 12.06 9.81
C SER A 413 -30.60 10.78 10.31
N ASP A 414 -29.33 10.59 9.95
CA ASP A 414 -28.51 9.37 10.17
C ASP A 414 -29.27 8.03 10.05
N LYS A 415 -30.12 7.92 9.02
CA LYS A 415 -30.91 6.72 8.72
C LYS A 415 -30.09 5.63 8.06
N ALA A 416 -30.36 4.37 8.43
CA ALA A 416 -29.74 3.20 7.79
C ALA A 416 -30.06 3.13 6.28
N SER A 417 -31.28 3.49 5.88
CA SER A 417 -31.73 3.51 4.47
C SER A 417 -30.91 4.45 3.57
N GLU A 418 -30.35 5.54 4.12
CA GLU A 418 -29.55 6.50 3.36
C GLU A 418 -28.04 6.23 3.39
N TYR A 419 -27.56 5.30 4.23
CA TYR A 419 -26.15 5.10 4.56
C TYR A 419 -25.22 5.03 3.31
N PHE A 420 -25.58 4.22 2.31
CA PHE A 420 -24.79 4.10 1.09
C PHE A 420 -24.92 5.31 0.17
N LYS A 421 -26.12 5.89 0.05
CA LYS A 421 -26.39 7.08 -0.76
C LYS A 421 -25.57 8.28 -0.29
N ARG A 422 -25.39 8.44 1.02
CA ARG A 422 -24.52 9.48 1.61
C ARG A 422 -23.03 9.26 1.25
N THR A 423 -22.60 8.01 1.10
CA THR A 423 -21.25 7.68 0.61
C THR A 423 -21.11 8.02 -0.87
N GLU A 424 -22.06 7.59 -1.72
CA GLU A 424 -22.06 7.86 -3.16
C GLU A 424 -22.09 9.36 -3.49
N ASN A 425 -22.88 10.14 -2.76
CA ASN A 425 -22.97 11.60 -2.93
C ASN A 425 -21.63 12.34 -2.73
N ILE A 426 -20.68 11.75 -2.00
CA ILE A 426 -19.40 12.38 -1.63
C ILE A 426 -18.23 11.72 -2.38
N ALA A 427 -18.23 10.39 -2.49
CA ALA A 427 -17.15 9.61 -3.08
C ALA A 427 -17.39 9.18 -4.53
N GLY A 428 -18.60 9.38 -5.07
CA GLY A 428 -19.03 8.88 -6.39
C GLY A 428 -19.30 7.37 -6.45
N VAL A 429 -18.88 6.60 -5.44
CA VAL A 429 -19.03 5.13 -5.36
C VAL A 429 -19.27 4.66 -3.92
N LYS A 430 -19.85 3.47 -3.75
CA LYS A 430 -20.11 2.84 -2.43
C LYS A 430 -18.85 2.24 -1.78
N ASP A 431 -17.87 1.82 -2.58
CA ASP A 431 -16.69 1.07 -2.14
C ASP A 431 -15.57 1.17 -3.19
N MET A 432 -14.31 1.36 -2.78
CA MET A 432 -13.13 1.31 -3.65
C MET A 432 -12.15 0.18 -3.27
N ARG A 433 -12.55 -0.73 -2.37
CA ARG A 433 -11.67 -1.84 -1.96
C ARG A 433 -11.50 -2.85 -3.07
N PHE A 434 -10.27 -2.94 -3.57
CA PHE A 434 -9.80 -4.05 -4.39
C PHE A 434 -9.74 -5.35 -3.56
N GLN A 435 -10.88 -6.01 -3.36
CA GLN A 435 -10.97 -7.31 -2.69
C GLN A 435 -10.48 -8.45 -3.59
N ALA A 436 -10.49 -8.28 -4.92
CA ALA A 436 -9.95 -9.27 -5.87
C ALA A 436 -8.45 -9.58 -5.69
N LEU A 437 -7.69 -8.73 -4.99
CA LEU A 437 -6.27 -8.91 -4.64
C LEU A 437 -6.05 -9.43 -3.20
N MET A 438 -7.11 -9.55 -2.41
CA MET A 438 -7.04 -9.99 -1.01
C MET A 438 -6.68 -11.48 -0.83
N PRO A 439 -7.10 -12.44 -1.68
CA PRO A 439 -6.79 -13.86 -1.48
C PRO A 439 -5.30 -14.23 -1.64
N ASP A 440 -4.49 -13.36 -2.25
CA ASP A 440 -3.08 -13.62 -2.56
C ASP A 440 -2.26 -13.99 -1.31
N ILE A 441 -2.54 -13.36 -0.16
CA ILE A 441 -1.90 -13.72 1.12
C ILE A 441 -2.38 -15.08 1.65
N LEU A 442 -3.61 -15.50 1.36
CA LEU A 442 -4.09 -16.83 1.74
C LEU A 442 -3.37 -17.92 0.94
N HIS A 443 -3.17 -17.69 -0.35
CA HIS A 443 -2.32 -18.54 -1.19
C HIS A 443 -0.85 -18.54 -0.74
N TRP A 444 -0.33 -17.40 -0.28
CA TRP A 444 1.02 -17.32 0.28
C TRP A 444 1.16 -18.14 1.57
N LEU A 445 0.13 -18.15 2.44
CA LEU A 445 0.05 -18.97 3.65
C LEU A 445 -0.25 -20.47 3.35
N GLY A 446 -0.46 -20.83 2.08
CA GLY A 446 -0.78 -22.20 1.67
C GLY A 446 -2.20 -22.66 2.01
N ILE A 447 -3.10 -21.73 2.34
CA ILE A 447 -4.48 -22.03 2.74
C ILE A 447 -5.26 -22.57 1.53
N THR A 448 -5.77 -23.79 1.65
CA THR A 448 -6.55 -24.50 0.61
C THR A 448 -8.03 -24.59 0.91
N LYS A 449 -8.45 -24.36 2.16
CA LYS A 449 -9.86 -24.27 2.59
C LYS A 449 -9.96 -23.39 3.83
N ILE A 450 -11.14 -22.84 4.09
CA ILE A 450 -11.48 -22.16 5.35
C ILE A 450 -12.68 -22.88 5.95
N ASP A 451 -12.55 -23.37 7.18
CA ASP A 451 -13.66 -24.02 7.85
C ASP A 451 -14.63 -22.98 8.41
N ARG A 452 -14.12 -21.89 9.01
CA ARG A 452 -14.92 -20.80 9.59
C ARG A 452 -14.41 -19.43 9.15
N MET A 453 -15.19 -18.68 8.38
CA MET A 453 -14.87 -17.30 7.98
C MET A 453 -15.69 -16.30 8.80
N LEU A 454 -15.00 -15.44 9.55
CA LEU A 454 -15.59 -14.42 10.41
C LEU A 454 -15.87 -13.13 9.63
N SER A 455 -16.85 -13.19 8.74
CA SER A 455 -17.21 -12.10 7.82
C SER A 455 -18.65 -12.21 7.30
N MET A 456 -19.36 -11.09 7.37
CA MET A 456 -20.64 -10.89 6.69
C MET A 456 -20.47 -10.36 5.25
N SER A 457 -19.27 -9.94 4.85
CA SER A 457 -19.03 -9.30 3.54
C SER A 457 -18.91 -10.32 2.41
N ASP A 458 -19.84 -10.27 1.45
CA ASP A 458 -19.83 -11.11 0.25
C ASP A 458 -18.65 -10.80 -0.65
N MET A 459 -18.32 -9.50 -0.84
CA MET A 459 -17.11 -9.09 -1.56
C MET A 459 -15.82 -9.77 -1.08
N LYS A 460 -15.73 -10.11 0.22
CA LYS A 460 -14.59 -10.86 0.78
C LYS A 460 -14.74 -12.36 0.56
N HIS A 461 -15.93 -12.90 0.80
CA HIS A 461 -16.24 -14.31 0.56
C HIS A 461 -16.01 -14.71 -0.90
N ASP A 462 -16.63 -13.97 -1.83
CA ASP A 462 -16.62 -14.26 -3.26
C ASP A 462 -15.22 -14.10 -3.85
N ALA A 463 -14.45 -13.10 -3.40
CA ALA A 463 -13.05 -12.97 -3.81
C ALA A 463 -12.22 -14.22 -3.45
N ILE A 464 -12.41 -14.77 -2.25
CA ILE A 464 -11.71 -15.96 -1.76
C ILE A 464 -12.19 -17.23 -2.51
N VAL A 465 -13.50 -17.42 -2.65
CA VAL A 465 -14.08 -18.60 -3.32
C VAL A 465 -13.76 -18.61 -4.81
N ASN A 466 -13.82 -17.46 -5.50
CA ASN A 466 -13.44 -17.33 -6.90
C ASN A 466 -11.93 -17.56 -7.14
N GLN A 467 -11.10 -17.49 -6.09
CA GLN A 467 -9.71 -17.91 -6.12
C GLN A 467 -9.49 -19.38 -5.74
N GLY A 468 -10.57 -20.16 -5.59
CA GLY A 468 -10.53 -21.61 -5.38
C GLY A 468 -10.27 -22.04 -3.94
N ILE A 469 -10.47 -21.14 -2.96
CA ILE A 469 -10.43 -21.48 -1.53
C ILE A 469 -11.88 -21.60 -1.04
N PRO A 470 -12.46 -22.82 -0.91
CA PRO A 470 -13.80 -22.98 -0.38
C PRO A 470 -13.90 -22.55 1.08
N ILE A 471 -15.00 -21.89 1.41
CA ILE A 471 -15.40 -21.51 2.78
C ILE A 471 -16.57 -22.41 3.19
N LYS A 472 -16.45 -23.13 4.31
CA LYS A 472 -17.51 -24.05 4.78
C LYS A 472 -18.59 -23.34 5.61
N GLU A 473 -18.18 -22.48 6.54
CA GLU A 473 -19.07 -21.72 7.42
C GLU A 473 -18.74 -20.22 7.32
N ARG A 474 -19.77 -19.39 7.20
CA ARG A 474 -19.69 -17.93 7.41
C ARG A 474 -20.27 -17.60 8.78
N VAL A 475 -19.49 -16.99 9.63
CA VAL A 475 -19.86 -16.67 11.02
C VAL A 475 -20.09 -15.15 11.10
N PRO A 476 -21.33 -14.69 11.39
CA PRO A 476 -21.60 -13.28 11.63
C PRO A 476 -21.03 -12.82 12.98
N ILE A 477 -21.02 -11.51 13.24
CA ILE A 477 -20.75 -11.01 14.60
C ILE A 477 -21.95 -11.34 15.51
N PRO A 478 -21.75 -11.74 16.78
CA PRO A 478 -22.84 -11.91 17.74
C PRO A 478 -23.59 -10.59 17.99
N ASP A 479 -24.91 -10.66 18.15
CA ASP A 479 -25.77 -9.46 18.28
C ASP A 479 -25.43 -8.63 19.53
N GLU A 480 -25.01 -9.29 20.61
CA GLU A 480 -24.59 -8.68 21.87
C GLU A 480 -23.25 -7.93 21.79
N MET A 481 -22.52 -8.08 20.67
CA MET A 481 -21.26 -7.37 20.40
C MET A 481 -21.44 -6.17 19.44
N ILE A 482 -22.66 -5.84 19.02
CA ILE A 482 -22.95 -4.71 18.12
C ILE A 482 -23.32 -3.47 18.95
N PRO A 483 -22.53 -2.38 18.93
CA PRO A 483 -22.89 -1.10 19.54
C PRO A 483 -24.16 -0.49 18.93
N GLU A 484 -24.97 0.19 19.73
CA GLU A 484 -26.27 0.74 19.32
C GLU A 484 -26.17 1.71 18.12
N ASP A 485 -25.29 2.73 18.19
CA ASP A 485 -25.08 3.70 17.09
C ASP A 485 -24.54 3.03 15.80
N SER A 486 -23.95 1.84 15.91
CA SER A 486 -23.47 1.05 14.77
C SER A 486 -24.58 0.24 14.08
N ARG A 487 -25.79 0.14 14.65
CA ARG A 487 -26.95 -0.53 14.01
C ARG A 487 -27.27 0.08 12.66
N VAL A 488 -27.20 1.41 12.56
CA VAL A 488 -27.29 2.19 11.30
C VAL A 488 -26.39 1.64 10.21
N GLU A 489 -25.17 1.25 10.56
CA GLU A 489 -24.21 0.68 9.62
C GLU A 489 -24.54 -0.79 9.31
N ILE A 490 -24.76 -1.63 10.32
CA ILE A 490 -24.85 -3.07 10.11
C ILE A 490 -26.16 -3.45 9.42
N ASP A 491 -27.28 -2.84 9.79
CA ASP A 491 -28.60 -3.15 9.23
C ASP A 491 -28.68 -2.67 7.77
N ALA A 492 -28.09 -1.50 7.47
CA ALA A 492 -27.90 -1.03 6.10
C ALA A 492 -27.05 -2.00 5.26
N LYS A 493 -25.94 -2.52 5.81
CA LYS A 493 -25.10 -3.52 5.13
C LYS A 493 -25.86 -4.83 4.88
N ILE A 494 -26.59 -5.35 5.88
CA ILE A 494 -27.41 -6.57 5.77
C ILE A 494 -28.44 -6.42 4.64
N HIS A 495 -29.19 -5.32 4.64
CA HIS A 495 -30.17 -5.04 3.58
C HIS A 495 -29.53 -4.85 2.20
N ALA A 496 -28.32 -4.30 2.13
CA ALA A 496 -27.54 -4.20 0.89
C ALA A 496 -26.92 -5.55 0.44
N GLY A 497 -27.25 -6.66 1.10
CA GLY A 497 -26.90 -8.02 0.71
C GLY A 497 -25.94 -8.76 1.65
N TYR A 498 -25.34 -8.08 2.64
CA TYR A 498 -24.36 -8.71 3.53
C TYR A 498 -24.98 -9.89 4.28
N PHE A 499 -24.32 -11.04 4.20
CA PHE A 499 -24.74 -12.28 4.86
C PHE A 499 -25.10 -12.09 6.33
N THR A 500 -26.26 -12.62 6.71
CA THR A 500 -26.73 -12.72 8.09
C THR A 500 -27.44 -14.05 8.28
N THR A 501 -27.46 -14.55 9.51
CA THR A 501 -28.35 -15.64 9.95
C THR A 501 -29.65 -15.11 10.57
N GLY A 502 -29.75 -13.79 10.76
CA GLY A 502 -30.90 -13.10 11.35
C GLY A 502 -31.87 -12.54 10.31
N LYS A 503 -32.73 -11.63 10.75
CA LYS A 503 -33.73 -10.96 9.89
C LYS A 503 -33.07 -9.92 8.98
N VAL A 504 -33.44 -9.92 7.70
CA VAL A 504 -33.20 -8.77 6.80
C VAL A 504 -34.38 -7.80 6.96
N MET A 505 -34.10 -6.55 7.34
CA MET A 505 -35.11 -5.52 7.53
C MET A 505 -35.70 -5.02 6.20
N SER A 506 -36.98 -4.65 6.21
CA SER A 506 -37.59 -3.93 5.07
C SER A 506 -37.09 -2.47 5.01
N LEU A 507 -37.33 -1.77 3.89
CA LEU A 507 -36.99 -0.35 3.77
C LEU A 507 -37.72 0.50 4.82
N GLU A 508 -38.98 0.20 5.14
CA GLU A 508 -39.76 0.90 6.18
C GLU A 508 -39.28 0.62 7.60
N GLU A 509 -38.56 -0.49 7.81
CA GLU A 509 -37.93 -0.83 9.08
C GLU A 509 -36.57 -0.13 9.21
N LEU A 510 -35.75 -0.16 8.15
CA LEU A 510 -34.49 0.61 8.09
C LEU A 510 -34.69 2.12 8.26
N ASP A 511 -35.80 2.66 7.75
CA ASP A 511 -36.12 4.09 7.86
C ASP A 511 -36.37 4.55 9.30
N LYS A 512 -36.53 3.60 10.24
CA LYS A 512 -36.68 3.80 11.69
C LYS A 512 -35.39 3.52 12.46
N VAL A 513 -34.35 2.97 11.82
CA VAL A 513 -33.03 2.77 12.42
C VAL A 513 -32.23 4.06 12.26
N HIS A 514 -32.06 4.76 13.38
CA HIS A 514 -31.39 6.05 13.48
C HIS A 514 -30.17 5.95 14.39
N GLY A 515 -29.11 6.68 14.05
CA GLY A 515 -28.01 6.96 14.97
C GLY A 515 -28.31 8.15 15.87
N ARG A 516 -27.41 8.44 16.81
CA ARG A 516 -27.41 9.68 17.60
C ARG A 516 -27.57 10.91 16.70
N ALA A 517 -28.39 11.87 17.12
CA ALA A 517 -28.58 13.13 16.41
C ALA A 517 -27.30 14.00 16.48
N TRP A 518 -27.24 15.07 15.68
CA TRP A 518 -26.14 16.03 15.76
C TRP A 518 -26.05 16.67 17.17
N GLU A 519 -27.21 17.03 17.73
CA GLU A 519 -27.34 17.68 19.04
C GLU A 519 -26.86 16.79 20.20
N ASP A 520 -26.99 15.46 20.08
CA ASP A 520 -26.49 14.48 21.06
C ASP A 520 -24.95 14.35 21.07
N VAL A 521 -24.26 14.92 20.08
CA VAL A 521 -22.79 14.87 19.93
C VAL A 521 -22.11 16.14 20.44
N ASP A 522 -22.87 17.24 20.62
CA ASP A 522 -22.37 18.52 21.13
C ASP A 522 -22.38 18.60 22.69
N HIS A 523 -22.44 17.45 23.38
CA HIS A 523 -22.60 17.33 24.85
C HIS A 523 -21.57 16.39 25.52
#